data_AF-W5YLM9-F1
#
_entry.id   AF-W5YLM9-F1
#
_cell.length_a   1.000
_cell.length_b   1.000
_cell.length_c   1.000
_cell.angle_alpha   90.00
_cell.angle_beta   90.00
_cell.angle_gamma   90.00
#
_symmetry.space_group_name_H-M   'P 1'
#
loop_
_entity.id
_entity.type
_entity.pdbx_description
1 polymer ?
#
loop_
_entity_poly.entity_id
_entity_poly.type
_entity_poly.pdbx_seq_one_letter_code
_entity_poly.pdbx_strand_id
1 'polypeptide(L)'
;MERSELTEDFETGLFRHPDGRVFVRCEFNPEDPVWIDVSSDSWSATYSGNQHICDWSKIDASPKLISSLQDVLKDRLRTNSPSYLSRCEISLRKFFRISEDIGLVLGDDFALLDTSSFLEIWSVLTSFDRSLIRSIYMECAEKNIAGADYGLAREIKDWRARNDVVQLRDVVQWNPEKGAFTAAEWEIVRGFLEQWTPDEHPHIIATKIFGRIMTETLKRPSQIWSMPKDALWVVPSHDGPDEYFLRIPKAKAQTGERPGVWQITESLGKAIQEYSQIPEIRTLQEQVNRLAVLPGRQGTPRWVQYGQVDAQSGKTCLQNLIRNEELISLVQVRSSTSRPTASATRAAQLWLSRG
;
A
#
# COMPACT_ATOMS: atom_id res chain seq x y z
N MET A 1 -2.74 -19.10 10.85
CA MET A 1 -1.64 -19.98 10.44
C MET A 1 -0.51 -19.76 11.42
N GLU A 2 -0.15 -20.79 12.17
CA GLU A 2 0.97 -20.68 13.10
C GLU A 2 2.28 -20.79 12.32
N ARG A 3 3.13 -19.76 12.43
CA ARG A 3 4.38 -19.63 11.66
C ARG A 3 5.39 -20.74 12.00
N SER A 4 5.22 -21.42 13.14
CA SER A 4 6.06 -22.49 13.67
C SER A 4 5.98 -23.81 12.90
N GLU A 5 4.99 -23.98 12.02
CA GLU A 5 4.76 -25.24 11.29
C GLU A 5 5.41 -25.26 9.90
N LEU A 6 6.00 -24.14 9.45
CA LEU A 6 6.63 -24.04 8.13
C LEU A 6 8.04 -24.65 8.14
N THR A 7 8.30 -25.55 7.19
CA THR A 7 9.63 -26.15 6.99
C THR A 7 10.27 -25.60 5.72
N GLU A 8 11.53 -25.17 5.80
CA GLU A 8 12.27 -24.67 4.64
C GLU A 8 12.79 -25.84 3.78
N ASP A 9 12.60 -25.71 2.47
CA ASP A 9 13.20 -26.53 1.43
C ASP A 9 14.47 -25.81 0.96
N PHE A 10 15.65 -26.25 1.42
CA PHE A 10 16.92 -25.55 1.17
C PHE A 10 17.37 -25.54 -0.29
N GLU A 11 16.83 -26.42 -1.14
CA GLU A 11 17.15 -26.44 -2.57
C GLU A 11 16.42 -25.32 -3.31
N THR A 12 15.16 -25.11 -2.97
CA THR A 12 14.31 -24.10 -3.62
C THR A 12 14.26 -22.78 -2.87
N GLY A 13 14.61 -22.78 -1.58
CA GLY A 13 14.41 -21.68 -0.63
C GLY A 13 12.93 -21.31 -0.47
N LEU A 14 12.02 -22.30 -0.63
CA LEU A 14 10.58 -22.18 -0.40
C LEU A 14 10.22 -22.84 0.93
N PHE A 15 9.08 -22.47 1.49
CA PHE A 15 8.61 -22.99 2.76
C PHE A 15 7.36 -23.81 2.57
N ARG A 16 7.32 -25.01 3.14
CA ARG A 16 6.20 -25.94 3.03
C ARG A 16 5.45 -26.02 4.35
N HIS A 17 4.14 -25.96 4.25
CA HIS A 17 3.24 -26.23 5.37
C HIS A 17 2.80 -27.71 5.34
N PRO A 18 2.50 -28.35 6.48
CA PRO A 18 2.09 -29.76 6.52
C PRO A 18 0.84 -30.10 5.70
N ASP A 19 -0.01 -29.10 5.39
CA ASP A 19 -1.19 -29.25 4.52
C ASP A 19 -0.86 -29.25 3.02
N GLY A 20 0.42 -29.17 2.66
CA GLY A 20 0.90 -29.18 1.27
C GLY A 20 1.05 -27.81 0.63
N ARG A 21 0.66 -26.71 1.29
CA ARG A 21 0.87 -25.35 0.76
C ARG A 21 2.34 -24.98 0.76
N VAL A 22 2.71 -24.14 -0.21
CA VAL A 22 4.08 -23.69 -0.48
C VAL A 22 4.12 -22.17 -0.44
N PHE A 23 5.13 -21.63 0.24
CA PHE A 23 5.24 -20.21 0.52
C PHE A 23 6.61 -19.64 0.14
N VAL A 24 6.62 -18.41 -0.34
CA VAL A 24 7.81 -17.55 -0.39
C VAL A 24 7.86 -16.72 0.89
N ARG A 25 9.00 -16.72 1.57
CA ARG A 25 9.28 -15.79 2.68
C ARG A 25 9.69 -14.43 2.12
N CYS A 26 8.82 -13.45 2.22
CA CYS A 26 9.10 -12.07 1.81
C CYS A 26 9.75 -11.30 2.97
N GLU A 27 11.02 -10.98 2.83
CA GLU A 27 11.84 -10.23 3.77
C GLU A 27 11.98 -8.75 3.40
N PHE A 28 11.02 -8.22 2.63
CA PHE A 28 10.90 -6.78 2.40
C PHE A 28 10.92 -5.96 3.71
N ASN A 29 10.36 -6.53 4.79
CA ASN A 29 10.62 -6.11 6.16
C ASN A 29 11.16 -7.31 6.95
N PRO A 30 12.47 -7.39 7.23
CA PRO A 30 13.06 -8.54 7.93
C PRO A 30 12.51 -8.77 9.34
N GLU A 31 12.04 -7.70 10.01
CA GLU A 31 11.48 -7.78 11.37
C GLU A 31 10.06 -8.37 11.41
N ASP A 32 9.32 -8.27 10.30
CA ASP A 32 7.99 -8.89 10.15
C ASP A 32 7.83 -9.45 8.72
N PRO A 33 8.42 -10.62 8.43
CA PRO A 33 8.33 -11.25 7.12
C PRO A 33 6.89 -11.60 6.76
N VAL A 34 6.55 -11.43 5.48
CA VAL A 34 5.23 -11.79 4.95
C VAL A 34 5.35 -13.11 4.18
N TRP A 35 4.43 -14.03 4.43
CA TRP A 35 4.37 -15.32 3.75
C TRP A 35 3.44 -15.22 2.54
N ILE A 36 3.97 -15.49 1.36
CA ILE A 36 3.25 -15.41 0.09
C ILE A 36 2.95 -16.82 -0.38
N ASP A 37 1.67 -17.18 -0.50
CA ASP A 37 1.23 -18.49 -0.99
C ASP A 37 1.46 -18.59 -2.49
N VAL A 38 2.23 -19.59 -2.91
CA VAL A 38 2.60 -19.90 -4.30
C VAL A 38 2.25 -21.34 -4.69
N SER A 39 1.34 -21.97 -3.94
CA SER A 39 0.97 -23.39 -4.10
C SER A 39 0.13 -23.72 -5.33
N SER A 40 -0.47 -22.71 -5.96
CA SER A 40 -1.43 -22.90 -7.07
C SER A 40 -1.16 -21.92 -8.23
N ASP A 41 -2.01 -21.94 -9.25
CA ASP A 41 -2.01 -20.95 -10.34
C ASP A 41 -2.45 -19.55 -9.90
N SER A 42 -2.96 -19.41 -8.67
CA SER A 42 -3.31 -18.12 -8.08
C SER A 42 -2.44 -17.87 -6.84
N TRP A 43 -1.42 -17.04 -7.02
CA TRP A 43 -0.52 -16.67 -5.92
C TRP A 43 -1.15 -15.55 -5.11
N SER A 44 -1.02 -15.60 -3.79
CA SER A 44 -1.65 -14.59 -2.95
C SER A 44 -0.93 -14.30 -1.64
N ALA A 45 -1.10 -13.07 -1.17
CA ALA A 45 -0.62 -12.64 0.13
C ALA A 45 -1.51 -11.54 0.71
N THR A 46 -1.60 -11.47 2.02
CA THR A 46 -2.25 -10.36 2.72
C THR A 46 -1.19 -9.40 3.21
N TYR A 47 -1.29 -8.14 2.83
CA TYR A 47 -0.34 -7.13 3.28
C TYR A 47 -1.03 -5.79 3.46
N SER A 48 -0.76 -5.17 4.61
CA SER A 48 -1.39 -3.90 4.99
C SER A 48 -2.91 -3.94 4.81
N GLY A 49 -3.58 -5.01 5.25
CA GLY A 49 -5.05 -5.13 5.14
C GLY A 49 -5.61 -5.44 3.74
N ASN A 50 -4.77 -5.50 2.70
CA ASN A 50 -5.19 -5.81 1.34
C ASN A 50 -4.76 -7.22 0.92
N GLN A 51 -5.63 -7.91 0.21
CA GLN A 51 -5.27 -9.12 -0.51
C GLN A 51 -4.61 -8.74 -1.84
N HIS A 52 -3.39 -9.22 -2.04
CA HIS A 52 -2.66 -9.10 -3.29
C HIS A 52 -2.62 -10.46 -3.97
N ILE A 53 -3.09 -10.50 -5.21
CA ILE A 53 -3.19 -11.72 -6.00
C ILE A 53 -2.38 -11.54 -7.27
N CYS A 54 -1.77 -12.64 -7.73
CA CYS A 54 -1.32 -12.82 -9.11
C CYS A 54 -1.94 -14.12 -9.65
N ASP A 55 -2.93 -14.00 -10.52
CA ASP A 55 -3.61 -15.11 -11.15
C ASP A 55 -2.99 -15.41 -12.53
N TRP A 56 -2.17 -16.47 -12.59
CA TRP A 56 -1.44 -16.86 -13.80
C TRP A 56 -2.37 -17.31 -14.93
N SER A 57 -3.57 -17.79 -14.62
CA SER A 57 -4.57 -18.18 -15.63
C SER A 57 -5.10 -16.99 -16.46
N LYS A 58 -4.91 -15.76 -15.97
CA LYS A 58 -5.29 -14.53 -16.66
C LYS A 58 -4.20 -13.96 -17.56
N ILE A 59 -3.03 -14.57 -17.58
CA ILE A 59 -1.90 -14.17 -18.42
C ILE A 59 -1.91 -15.09 -19.63
N ASP A 60 -2.16 -14.53 -20.80
CA ASP A 60 -2.23 -15.29 -22.05
C ASP A 60 -0.82 -15.59 -22.56
N ALA A 61 -0.22 -16.62 -21.97
CA ALA A 61 1.11 -17.10 -22.27
C ALA A 61 1.15 -18.63 -22.16
N SER A 62 2.09 -19.26 -22.87
CA SER A 62 2.28 -20.70 -22.76
C SER A 62 2.66 -21.13 -21.33
N PRO A 63 2.31 -22.36 -20.91
CA PRO A 63 2.70 -22.87 -19.59
C PRO A 63 4.21 -22.83 -19.33
N LYS A 64 5.03 -23.01 -20.37
CA LYS A 64 6.49 -22.97 -20.28
C LYS A 64 7.01 -21.56 -20.01
N LEU A 65 6.45 -20.56 -20.67
CA LEU A 65 6.76 -19.15 -20.42
C LEU A 65 6.27 -18.71 -19.03
N ILE A 66 5.06 -19.12 -18.63
CA ILE A 66 4.52 -18.89 -17.29
C ILE A 66 5.46 -19.47 -16.22
N SER A 67 5.91 -20.72 -16.37
CA SER A 67 6.85 -21.34 -15.42
C SER A 67 8.15 -20.55 -15.27
N SER A 68 8.69 -20.05 -16.39
CA SER A 68 9.93 -19.24 -16.35
C SER A 68 9.70 -17.89 -15.66
N LEU A 69 8.55 -17.25 -15.90
CA LEU A 69 8.17 -16.00 -15.23
C LEU A 69 7.91 -16.21 -13.74
N GLN A 70 7.32 -17.35 -13.35
CA GLN A 70 7.13 -17.75 -11.97
C GLN A 70 8.47 -17.86 -11.23
N ASP A 71 9.49 -18.45 -11.85
CA ASP A 71 10.80 -18.60 -11.21
C ASP A 71 11.51 -17.26 -10.99
N VAL A 72 11.40 -16.33 -11.94
CA VAL A 72 11.84 -14.93 -11.75
C VAL A 72 11.04 -14.26 -10.63
N LEU A 73 9.72 -14.44 -10.61
CA LEU A 73 8.87 -13.78 -9.64
C LEU A 73 9.12 -14.28 -8.22
N LYS A 74 9.34 -15.58 -8.00
CA LYS A 74 9.68 -16.15 -6.67
C LYS A 74 10.87 -15.44 -6.04
N ASP A 75 11.94 -15.20 -6.80
CA ASP A 75 13.12 -14.49 -6.31
C ASP A 75 12.83 -13.04 -5.98
N ARG A 76 12.09 -12.35 -6.86
CA ARG A 76 11.69 -10.95 -6.60
C ARG A 76 10.82 -10.81 -5.38
N LEU A 77 9.92 -11.76 -5.13
CA LEU A 77 9.00 -11.74 -4.00
C LEU A 77 9.71 -11.89 -2.64
N ARG A 78 10.94 -12.42 -2.61
CA ARG A 78 11.76 -12.44 -1.39
C ARG A 78 12.10 -11.05 -0.86
N THR A 79 12.24 -10.06 -1.74
CA THR A 79 12.74 -8.72 -1.36
C THR A 79 11.75 -7.59 -1.67
N ASN A 80 10.73 -7.84 -2.48
CA ASN A 80 9.72 -6.84 -2.83
C ASN A 80 8.46 -6.98 -1.97
N SER A 81 7.88 -5.82 -1.60
CA SER A 81 6.61 -5.79 -0.86
C SER A 81 5.51 -6.62 -1.57
N PRO A 82 4.61 -7.31 -0.86
CA PRO A 82 3.60 -8.19 -1.45
C PRO A 82 2.68 -7.54 -2.50
N SER A 83 2.51 -6.21 -2.46
CA SER A 83 1.84 -5.44 -3.52
C SER A 83 2.47 -5.59 -4.92
N TYR A 84 3.69 -6.12 -5.00
CA TYR A 84 4.38 -6.47 -6.24
C TYR A 84 3.66 -7.57 -7.02
N LEU A 85 3.02 -8.53 -6.35
CA LEU A 85 2.23 -9.60 -6.98
C LEU A 85 1.19 -9.04 -7.97
N SER A 86 0.30 -8.19 -7.47
CA SER A 86 -0.79 -7.63 -8.28
C SER A 86 -0.26 -6.70 -9.37
N ARG A 87 0.87 -6.05 -9.14
CA ARG A 87 1.53 -5.23 -10.17
C ARG A 87 2.07 -6.11 -11.30
N CYS A 88 2.66 -7.25 -10.98
CA CYS A 88 3.13 -8.22 -11.97
C CYS A 88 1.98 -8.76 -12.81
N GLU A 89 0.88 -9.22 -12.19
CA GLU A 89 -0.30 -9.70 -12.94
C GLU A 89 -0.79 -8.65 -13.95
N ILE A 90 -1.01 -7.42 -13.48
CA ILE A 90 -1.55 -6.34 -14.31
C ILE A 90 -0.60 -6.01 -15.46
N SER A 91 0.69 -5.82 -15.18
CA SER A 91 1.67 -5.43 -16.20
C SER A 91 1.95 -6.57 -17.20
N LEU A 92 2.05 -7.82 -16.74
CA LEU A 92 2.25 -8.98 -17.62
C LEU A 92 1.02 -9.20 -18.51
N ARG A 93 -0.18 -9.22 -17.94
CA ARG A 93 -1.41 -9.35 -18.74
C ARG A 93 -1.51 -8.27 -19.80
N LYS A 94 -1.15 -7.03 -19.45
CA LYS A 94 -1.13 -5.92 -20.41
C LYS A 94 -0.06 -6.11 -21.49
N PHE A 95 1.13 -6.56 -21.12
CA PHE A 95 2.22 -6.86 -22.07
C PHE A 95 1.79 -7.91 -23.10
N PHE A 96 1.29 -9.07 -22.65
CA PHE A 96 0.87 -10.16 -23.54
C PHE A 96 -0.30 -9.76 -24.43
N ARG A 97 -1.29 -9.04 -23.88
CA ARG A 97 -2.38 -8.50 -24.68
C ARG A 97 -1.90 -7.55 -25.78
N ILE A 98 -0.97 -6.64 -25.47
CA ILE A 98 -0.44 -5.71 -26.49
C ILE A 98 0.38 -6.48 -27.54
N SER A 99 1.14 -7.50 -27.12
CA SER A 99 1.88 -8.37 -28.04
C SER A 99 0.93 -9.04 -29.04
N GLU A 100 -0.19 -9.58 -28.57
CA GLU A 100 -1.22 -10.17 -29.43
C GLU A 100 -1.88 -9.11 -30.34
N ASP A 101 -2.21 -7.92 -29.81
CA ASP A 101 -2.82 -6.82 -30.56
C ASP A 101 -1.95 -6.34 -31.75
N ILE A 102 -0.61 -6.45 -31.64
CA ILE A 102 0.33 -6.14 -32.74
C ILE A 102 0.64 -7.36 -33.65
N GLY A 103 -0.04 -8.49 -33.43
CA GLY A 103 0.15 -9.72 -34.20
C GLY A 103 1.36 -10.56 -33.79
N LEU A 104 1.98 -10.26 -32.65
CA LEU A 104 3.09 -11.04 -32.09
C LEU A 104 2.58 -12.03 -31.05
N VAL A 105 2.33 -13.26 -31.48
CA VAL A 105 1.98 -14.37 -30.57
C VAL A 105 3.26 -15.00 -30.04
N LEU A 106 3.57 -14.73 -28.78
CA LEU A 106 4.69 -15.36 -28.08
C LEU A 106 4.33 -16.81 -27.79
N GLY A 107 5.10 -17.75 -28.35
CA GLY A 107 4.88 -19.18 -28.13
C GLY A 107 5.39 -19.62 -26.76
N ASP A 108 6.39 -20.50 -26.76
CA ASP A 108 6.97 -21.09 -25.54
C ASP A 108 7.91 -20.15 -24.77
N ASP A 109 8.34 -19.06 -25.40
CA ASP A 109 9.41 -18.17 -24.91
C ASP A 109 9.38 -16.78 -25.59
N PHE A 110 10.38 -15.95 -25.27
CA PHE A 110 10.59 -14.62 -25.82
C PHE A 110 11.47 -14.58 -27.07
N ALA A 111 11.79 -15.71 -27.72
CA ALA A 111 12.75 -15.73 -28.82
C ALA A 111 12.27 -14.94 -30.06
N LEU A 112 10.96 -14.72 -30.20
CA LEU A 112 10.37 -13.93 -31.27
C LEU A 112 10.38 -12.41 -31.00
N LEU A 113 10.75 -11.97 -29.78
CA LEU A 113 10.88 -10.55 -29.49
C LEU A 113 12.18 -10.00 -30.07
N ASP A 114 12.03 -9.14 -31.06
CA ASP A 114 13.09 -8.28 -31.57
C ASP A 114 12.94 -6.84 -31.06
N THR A 115 13.92 -5.99 -31.35
CA THR A 115 13.93 -4.57 -30.96
C THR A 115 12.68 -3.84 -31.46
N SER A 116 12.27 -4.09 -32.71
CA SER A 116 11.13 -3.41 -33.35
C SER A 116 9.82 -3.72 -32.63
N SER A 117 9.55 -5.00 -32.41
CA SER A 117 8.34 -5.46 -31.72
C SER A 117 8.33 -4.99 -30.27
N PHE A 118 9.48 -5.01 -29.59
CA PHE A 118 9.58 -4.48 -28.23
C PHE A 118 9.32 -2.98 -28.18
N LEU A 119 9.79 -2.19 -29.15
CA LEU A 119 9.51 -0.75 -29.25
C LEU A 119 8.02 -0.46 -29.43
N GLU A 120 7.33 -1.24 -30.26
CA GLU A 120 5.88 -1.10 -30.46
C GLU A 120 5.13 -1.36 -29.16
N ILE A 121 5.43 -2.46 -28.47
CA ILE A 121 4.85 -2.76 -27.14
C ILE A 121 5.20 -1.64 -26.15
N TRP A 122 6.47 -1.20 -26.11
CA TRP A 122 6.96 -0.16 -25.21
C TRP A 122 6.19 1.14 -25.36
N SER A 123 5.83 1.52 -26.59
CA SER A 123 5.12 2.77 -26.87
C SER A 123 3.74 2.84 -26.17
N VAL A 124 3.06 1.70 -26.01
CA VAL A 124 1.71 1.58 -25.43
C VAL A 124 1.74 1.37 -23.90
N LEU A 125 2.83 0.81 -23.37
CA LEU A 125 2.99 0.57 -21.94
C LEU A 125 3.09 1.88 -21.13
N THR A 126 2.59 1.87 -19.89
CA THR A 126 2.82 3.01 -18.98
C THR A 126 4.27 3.03 -18.50
N SER A 127 4.74 4.16 -17.97
CA SER A 127 6.09 4.24 -17.39
C SER A 127 6.35 3.23 -16.27
N PHE A 128 5.31 2.86 -15.52
CA PHE A 128 5.38 1.83 -14.51
C PHE A 128 5.55 0.44 -15.16
N ASP A 129 4.68 0.08 -16.10
CA ASP A 129 4.73 -1.21 -16.79
C ASP A 129 6.07 -1.41 -17.50
N ARG A 130 6.56 -0.39 -18.22
CA ARG A 130 7.86 -0.36 -18.89
C ARG A 130 9.00 -0.73 -17.94
N SER A 131 9.01 -0.12 -16.75
CA SER A 131 10.05 -0.37 -15.75
C SER A 131 10.00 -1.81 -15.24
N LEU A 132 8.80 -2.36 -15.03
CA LEU A 132 8.60 -3.72 -14.54
C LEU A 132 8.98 -4.76 -15.59
N ILE A 133 8.43 -4.65 -16.82
CA ILE A 133 8.68 -5.59 -17.92
C ILE A 133 10.17 -5.62 -18.28
N ARG A 134 10.82 -4.45 -18.42
CA ARG A 134 12.26 -4.36 -18.66
C ARG A 134 13.06 -5.12 -17.60
N SER A 135 12.68 -4.95 -16.34
CA SER A 135 13.36 -5.59 -15.22
C SER A 135 13.17 -7.11 -15.24
N ILE A 136 11.96 -7.59 -15.53
CA ILE A 136 11.68 -9.04 -15.65
C ILE A 136 12.43 -9.63 -16.84
N TYR A 137 12.37 -8.99 -18.01
CA TYR A 137 13.05 -9.46 -19.22
C TYR A 137 14.56 -9.55 -19.02
N MET A 138 15.17 -8.54 -18.37
CA MET A 138 16.60 -8.57 -18.02
C MET A 138 16.95 -9.77 -17.14
N GLU A 139 16.15 -10.07 -16.11
CA GLU A 139 16.42 -11.22 -15.24
C GLU A 139 16.21 -12.57 -15.97
N CYS A 140 15.25 -12.66 -16.89
CA CYS A 140 15.14 -13.83 -17.77
C CYS A 140 16.41 -14.01 -18.61
N ALA A 141 16.94 -12.93 -19.17
CA ALA A 141 18.15 -12.97 -20.00
C ALA A 141 19.41 -13.30 -19.17
N GLU A 142 19.56 -12.71 -17.98
CA GLU A 142 20.68 -13.00 -17.05
C GLU A 142 20.70 -14.45 -16.59
N LYS A 143 19.52 -15.05 -16.40
CA LYS A 143 19.37 -16.47 -16.04
C LYS A 143 19.39 -17.41 -17.26
N ASN A 144 19.45 -16.86 -18.48
CA ASN A 144 19.36 -17.62 -19.72
C ASN A 144 18.11 -18.54 -19.79
N ILE A 145 16.95 -17.99 -19.42
CA ILE A 145 15.65 -18.67 -19.43
C ILE A 145 14.66 -17.97 -20.36
N ALA A 146 13.56 -18.64 -20.69
CA ALA A 146 12.48 -18.08 -21.51
C ALA A 146 12.94 -17.46 -22.84
N GLY A 147 14.03 -17.94 -23.45
CA GLY A 147 14.52 -17.44 -24.75
C GLY A 147 14.82 -15.94 -24.78
N ALA A 148 15.02 -15.30 -23.63
CA ALA A 148 15.28 -13.86 -23.55
C ALA A 148 16.69 -13.54 -24.06
N ASP A 149 16.79 -12.61 -25.01
CA ASP A 149 18.07 -12.18 -25.57
C ASP A 149 18.74 -11.15 -24.65
N TYR A 150 19.97 -11.45 -24.23
CA TYR A 150 20.79 -10.56 -23.42
C TYR A 150 21.21 -9.29 -24.16
N GLY A 151 21.39 -9.35 -25.48
CA GLY A 151 21.66 -8.19 -26.32
C GLY A 151 20.52 -7.19 -26.27
N LEU A 152 19.31 -7.64 -26.61
CA LEU A 152 18.09 -6.86 -26.51
C LEU A 152 17.81 -6.36 -25.08
N ALA A 153 18.02 -7.20 -24.06
CA ALA A 153 17.83 -6.80 -22.66
C ALA A 153 18.73 -5.61 -22.27
N ARG A 154 20.00 -5.61 -22.71
CA ARG A 154 20.92 -4.50 -22.50
C ARG A 154 20.50 -3.24 -23.24
N GLU A 155 19.97 -3.37 -24.45
CA GLU A 155 19.47 -2.23 -25.21
C GLU A 155 18.29 -1.55 -24.50
N ILE A 156 17.28 -2.35 -24.11
CA ILE A 156 16.06 -1.85 -23.45
C ILE A 156 16.39 -1.28 -22.05
N LYS A 157 17.47 -1.75 -21.40
CA LYS A 157 17.96 -1.21 -20.13
C LYS A 157 18.12 0.31 -20.18
N ASP A 158 18.61 0.83 -21.30
CA ASP A 158 18.92 2.26 -21.48
C ASP A 158 17.71 3.08 -21.96
N TRP A 159 16.60 2.43 -22.31
CA TRP A 159 15.39 3.12 -22.76
C TRP A 159 14.72 3.89 -21.63
N ARG A 160 14.20 5.07 -21.96
CA ARG A 160 13.47 5.89 -21.00
C ARG A 160 12.08 5.31 -20.76
N ALA A 161 11.80 4.98 -19.51
CA ALA A 161 10.46 4.54 -19.11
C ALA A 161 9.46 5.71 -19.02
N ARG A 162 9.93 6.92 -18.65
CA ARG A 162 9.10 8.13 -18.56
C ARG A 162 9.31 9.00 -19.79
N ASN A 163 8.22 9.35 -20.47
CA ASN A 163 8.26 10.24 -21.65
C ASN A 163 8.22 11.72 -21.25
N ASP A 164 7.59 12.07 -20.12
CA ASP A 164 7.35 13.48 -19.77
C ASP A 164 8.13 13.93 -18.54
N VAL A 165 8.72 15.13 -18.64
CA VAL A 165 8.99 15.98 -17.48
C VAL A 165 7.63 16.38 -16.92
N VAL A 166 7.16 15.68 -15.89
CA VAL A 166 5.95 16.10 -15.17
C VAL A 166 6.27 17.46 -14.55
N GLN A 167 5.84 18.55 -15.20
CA GLN A 167 5.85 19.85 -14.56
C GLN A 167 4.86 19.78 -13.40
N LEU A 168 5.41 19.65 -12.21
CA LEU A 168 4.72 19.61 -10.94
C LEU A 168 4.11 20.99 -10.60
N ARG A 169 3.37 21.62 -11.52
CA ARG A 169 2.74 22.93 -11.32
C ARG A 169 1.79 22.94 -10.13
N ASP A 170 1.04 21.85 -9.94
CA ASP A 170 0.19 21.58 -8.75
C ASP A 170 0.99 21.39 -7.44
N VAL A 171 2.33 21.47 -7.48
CA VAL A 171 3.24 21.41 -6.32
C VAL A 171 3.82 22.78 -6.03
N VAL A 172 4.01 23.58 -7.08
CA VAL A 172 4.52 24.94 -6.99
C VAL A 172 3.40 25.92 -6.65
N GLN A 173 2.16 25.66 -7.08
CA GLN A 173 1.00 26.50 -6.83
C GLN A 173 -0.04 25.75 -6.00
N TRP A 174 -0.52 26.39 -4.94
CA TRP A 174 -1.61 25.87 -4.12
C TRP A 174 -2.91 25.85 -4.94
N ASN A 175 -3.62 24.72 -4.93
CA ASN A 175 -4.82 24.51 -5.74
C ASN A 175 -6.04 24.40 -4.81
N PRO A 176 -7.12 25.17 -5.00
CA PRO A 176 -8.30 25.09 -4.12
C PRO A 176 -9.06 23.76 -4.19
N GLU A 177 -8.96 23.03 -5.30
CA GLU A 177 -9.62 21.73 -5.49
C GLU A 177 -8.71 20.53 -5.21
N LYS A 178 -7.40 20.75 -5.01
CA LYS A 178 -6.38 19.68 -4.99
C LYS A 178 -5.23 19.95 -4.00
N GLY A 179 -5.21 21.11 -3.38
CA GLY A 179 -4.18 21.57 -2.46
C GLY A 179 -4.41 21.03 -1.06
N ALA A 180 -3.38 21.17 -0.20
CA ALA A 180 -3.52 20.93 1.22
C ALA A 180 -4.48 21.96 1.84
N PHE A 181 -5.00 21.69 3.05
CA PHE A 181 -5.79 22.69 3.77
C PHE A 181 -5.01 23.99 3.96
N THR A 182 -5.71 25.12 3.85
CA THR A 182 -5.20 26.40 4.34
C THR A 182 -5.02 26.33 5.86
N ALA A 183 -4.21 27.22 6.43
CA ALA A 183 -4.01 27.26 7.89
C ALA A 183 -5.33 27.43 8.67
N ALA A 184 -6.29 28.19 8.12
CA ALA A 184 -7.59 28.41 8.75
C ALA A 184 -8.48 27.16 8.71
N GLU A 185 -8.60 26.50 7.55
CA GLU A 185 -9.32 25.23 7.43
C GLU A 185 -8.69 24.16 8.32
N TRP A 186 -7.36 24.20 8.44
CA TRP A 186 -6.64 23.24 9.26
C TRP A 186 -6.94 23.37 10.75
N GLU A 187 -7.08 24.60 11.24
CA GLU A 187 -7.43 24.84 12.63
C GLU A 187 -8.86 24.36 12.95
N ILE A 188 -9.80 24.49 12.01
CA ILE A 188 -11.17 23.95 12.14
C ILE A 188 -11.11 22.42 12.23
N VAL A 189 -10.38 21.77 11.33
CA VAL A 189 -10.22 20.30 11.34
C VAL A 189 -9.56 19.84 12.63
N ARG A 190 -8.52 20.54 13.10
CA ARG A 190 -7.82 20.21 14.36
C ARG A 190 -8.79 20.26 15.55
N GLY A 191 -9.57 21.35 15.68
CA GLY A 191 -10.55 21.49 16.74
C GLY A 191 -11.62 20.39 16.71
N PHE A 192 -12.09 20.00 15.53
CA PHE A 192 -13.05 18.90 15.38
C PHE A 192 -12.46 17.54 15.80
N LEU A 193 -11.21 17.24 15.42
CA LEU A 193 -10.58 15.97 15.73
C LEU A 193 -10.30 15.80 17.24
N GLU A 194 -10.15 16.89 17.98
CA GLU A 194 -9.88 16.90 19.43
C GLU A 194 -11.11 16.59 20.29
N GLN A 195 -12.33 16.66 19.74
CA GLN A 195 -13.57 16.55 20.50
C GLN A 195 -14.32 15.27 20.15
N TRP A 196 -14.73 14.49 21.16
CA TRP A 196 -15.74 13.44 21.01
C TRP A 196 -16.62 13.36 22.25
N THR A 197 -17.83 12.82 22.07
CA THR A 197 -18.75 12.56 23.18
C THR A 197 -18.65 11.11 23.66
N PRO A 198 -19.03 10.79 24.91
CA PRO A 198 -19.03 9.42 25.41
C PRO A 198 -19.92 8.45 24.63
N ASP A 199 -20.98 8.97 23.99
CA ASP A 199 -21.94 8.19 23.19
C ASP A 199 -21.51 8.06 21.72
N GLU A 200 -20.38 8.65 21.34
CA GLU A 200 -19.91 8.62 19.96
C GLU A 200 -19.47 7.20 19.55
N HIS A 201 -19.88 6.78 18.36
CA HIS A 201 -19.62 5.42 17.91
C HIS A 201 -18.10 5.15 17.85
N PRO A 202 -17.58 4.01 18.36
CA PRO A 202 -16.14 3.72 18.42
C PRO A 202 -15.37 3.90 17.10
N HIS A 203 -16.01 3.60 15.97
CA HIS A 203 -15.49 3.90 14.62
C HIS A 203 -15.11 5.37 14.41
N ILE A 204 -15.93 6.31 14.88
CA ILE A 204 -15.68 7.74 14.70
C ILE A 204 -14.52 8.17 15.61
N ILE A 205 -14.52 7.72 16.87
CA ILE A 205 -13.43 7.97 17.82
C ILE A 205 -12.10 7.45 17.24
N ALA A 206 -12.08 6.22 16.71
CA ALA A 206 -10.91 5.64 16.07
C ALA A 206 -10.42 6.47 14.86
N THR A 207 -11.35 6.97 14.05
CA THR A 207 -11.04 7.83 12.90
C THR A 207 -10.46 9.18 13.35
N LYS A 208 -11.01 9.78 14.41
CA LYS A 208 -10.50 11.02 15.02
C LYS A 208 -9.09 10.83 15.59
N ILE A 209 -8.86 9.77 16.37
CA ILE A 209 -7.52 9.42 16.89
C ILE A 209 -6.51 9.24 15.76
N PHE A 210 -6.87 8.50 14.71
CA PHE A 210 -6.02 8.37 13.53
C PHE A 210 -5.68 9.73 12.91
N GLY A 211 -6.68 10.58 12.72
CA GLY A 211 -6.51 11.95 12.22
C GLY A 211 -5.56 12.77 13.10
N ARG A 212 -5.72 12.76 14.43
CA ARG A 212 -4.85 13.49 15.36
C ARG A 212 -3.40 12.98 15.34
N ILE A 213 -3.19 11.67 15.28
CA ILE A 213 -1.84 11.12 15.15
C ILE A 213 -1.20 11.59 13.84
N MET A 214 -1.96 11.61 12.75
CA MET A 214 -1.48 12.15 11.48
C MET A 214 -1.09 13.63 11.58
N THR A 215 -1.91 14.44 12.26
CA THR A 215 -1.70 15.89 12.35
C THR A 215 -0.46 16.24 13.17
N GLU A 216 -0.25 15.57 14.31
CA GLU A 216 0.85 15.86 15.21
C GLU A 216 2.19 15.27 14.74
N THR A 217 2.16 14.09 14.12
CA THR A 217 3.39 13.37 13.76
C THR A 217 3.83 13.56 12.31
N LEU A 218 2.89 14.01 11.45
CA LEU A 218 3.06 14.12 9.99
C LEU A 218 3.59 12.83 9.33
N LYS A 219 3.34 11.67 9.96
CA LYS A 219 3.77 10.37 9.45
C LYS A 219 2.83 9.81 8.41
N ARG A 220 3.40 8.92 7.59
CA ARG A 220 2.64 8.24 6.54
C ARG A 220 1.51 7.44 7.19
N PRO A 221 0.30 7.45 6.64
CA PRO A 221 -0.81 6.64 7.13
C PRO A 221 -0.45 5.17 7.32
N SER A 222 0.32 4.57 6.41
CA SER A 222 0.77 3.19 6.54
C SER A 222 1.64 2.96 7.78
N GLN A 223 2.43 3.94 8.21
CA GLN A 223 3.23 3.85 9.44
C GLN A 223 2.34 3.92 10.69
N ILE A 224 1.33 4.80 10.68
CA ILE A 224 0.41 4.97 11.80
C ILE A 224 -0.44 3.70 11.99
N TRP A 225 -0.99 3.14 10.91
CA TRP A 225 -1.76 1.89 10.95
C TRP A 225 -0.94 0.64 11.27
N SER A 226 0.38 0.70 11.14
CA SER A 226 1.27 -0.42 11.48
C SER A 226 1.85 -0.35 12.89
N MET A 227 1.58 0.72 13.63
CA MET A 227 2.03 0.84 15.03
C MET A 227 1.50 -0.32 15.88
N PRO A 228 2.36 -0.99 16.67
CA PRO A 228 1.92 -2.04 17.58
C PRO A 228 1.04 -1.47 18.70
N LYS A 229 0.26 -2.30 19.39
CA LYS A 229 -0.70 -1.83 20.41
C LYS A 229 -0.04 -1.10 21.58
N ASP A 230 1.21 -1.40 21.87
CA ASP A 230 2.03 -0.80 22.92
C ASP A 230 2.89 0.38 22.42
N ALA A 231 2.59 0.93 21.24
CA ALA A 231 3.38 2.01 20.64
C ALA A 231 3.40 3.30 21.47
N LEU A 232 2.39 3.54 22.31
CA LEU A 232 2.37 4.66 23.24
C LEU A 232 3.37 4.42 24.38
N TRP A 233 4.32 5.34 24.54
CA TRP A 233 5.27 5.37 25.64
C TRP A 233 5.02 6.63 26.47
N VAL A 234 4.79 6.43 27.76
CA VAL A 234 4.57 7.50 28.73
C VAL A 234 5.80 7.59 29.63
N VAL A 235 6.35 8.79 29.76
CA VAL A 235 7.44 9.10 30.68
C VAL A 235 6.85 9.96 31.81
N PRO A 236 6.63 9.38 33.00
CA PRO A 236 6.05 10.12 34.10
C PRO A 236 7.00 11.20 34.58
N SER A 237 6.48 12.40 34.83
CA SER A 237 7.27 13.52 35.36
C SER A 237 7.02 13.68 36.86
N HIS A 238 8.07 13.93 37.63
CA HIS A 238 7.95 14.13 39.09
C HIS A 238 7.50 15.55 39.46
N ASP A 239 7.83 16.55 38.65
CA ASP A 239 7.62 17.98 38.94
C ASP A 239 6.90 18.73 37.80
N GLY A 240 6.31 18.02 36.84
CA GLY A 240 5.66 18.60 35.66
C GLY A 240 4.63 17.68 35.01
N PRO A 241 4.07 18.05 33.84
CA PRO A 241 3.19 17.17 33.09
C PRO A 241 3.95 15.95 32.57
N ASP A 242 3.27 14.80 32.49
CA ASP A 242 3.81 13.59 31.89
C ASP A 242 4.14 13.83 30.41
N GLU A 243 5.25 13.24 29.94
CA GLU A 243 5.62 13.30 28.53
C GLU A 243 5.11 12.05 27.80
N TYR A 244 4.58 12.27 26.59
CA TYR A 244 3.98 11.21 25.78
C TYR A 244 4.72 11.09 24.45
N PHE A 245 5.00 9.85 24.06
CA PHE A 245 5.70 9.52 22.84
C PHE A 245 5.04 8.38 22.08
N LEU A 246 5.14 8.38 20.76
CA LEU A 246 4.75 7.29 19.89
C LEU A 246 5.97 6.63 19.25
N ARG A 247 6.07 5.31 19.40
CA ARG A 247 7.02 4.46 18.67
C ARG A 247 6.43 4.12 17.30
N ILE A 248 6.85 4.85 16.26
CA ILE A 248 6.29 4.69 14.91
C ILE A 248 7.22 3.82 14.04
N PRO A 249 6.71 2.77 13.38
CA PRO A 249 7.48 1.97 12.43
C PRO A 249 8.06 2.80 11.28
N LYS A 250 9.16 2.31 10.69
CA LYS A 250 9.84 2.98 9.57
C LYS A 250 9.02 2.95 8.27
N ALA A 251 9.35 3.87 7.37
CA ALA A 251 8.88 3.82 5.99
C ALA A 251 9.83 3.00 5.10
N LYS A 252 9.31 2.54 3.95
CA LYS A 252 9.96 1.72 2.89
C LYS A 252 11.37 2.15 2.42
N ALA A 253 11.87 3.32 2.78
CA ALA A 253 13.15 3.87 2.34
C ALA A 253 14.22 4.00 3.44
N GLN A 254 13.98 3.51 4.67
CA GLN A 254 14.86 3.70 5.84
C GLN A 254 15.44 2.38 6.37
N THR A 255 15.93 1.53 5.48
CA THR A 255 16.55 0.24 5.86
C THR A 255 17.75 0.50 6.79
N GLY A 256 17.74 -0.08 8.01
CA GLY A 256 18.83 0.05 9.01
C GLY A 256 18.58 0.96 10.24
N GLU A 257 17.60 1.86 10.22
CA GLU A 257 17.53 3.00 11.18
C GLU A 257 16.86 2.89 12.59
N ARG A 258 16.58 1.78 13.28
CA ARG A 258 15.62 1.73 14.44
C ARG A 258 14.24 2.46 14.29
N PRO A 259 13.14 1.98 14.90
CA PRO A 259 11.90 2.75 14.96
C PRO A 259 12.16 4.11 15.64
N GLY A 260 11.63 5.19 15.07
CA GLY A 260 11.77 6.50 15.70
C GLY A 260 10.79 6.65 16.87
N VAL A 261 11.10 7.60 17.74
CA VAL A 261 10.22 8.02 18.84
C VAL A 261 9.77 9.44 18.53
N TRP A 262 8.46 9.68 18.55
CA TRP A 262 7.88 11.00 18.27
C TRP A 262 7.13 11.49 19.49
N GLN A 263 7.53 12.65 19.99
CA GLN A 263 6.81 13.33 21.05
C GLN A 263 5.44 13.77 20.53
N ILE A 264 4.40 13.56 21.33
CA ILE A 264 3.03 14.00 21.07
C ILE A 264 2.55 14.86 22.23
N THR A 265 1.47 15.60 22.01
CA THR A 265 0.85 16.39 23.08
C THR A 265 0.29 15.49 24.18
N GLU A 266 0.28 16.00 25.42
CA GLU A 266 -0.38 15.34 26.55
C GLU A 266 -1.86 15.04 26.25
N SER A 267 -2.54 15.97 25.57
CA SER A 267 -3.93 15.82 25.14
C SER A 267 -4.11 14.59 24.23
N LEU A 268 -3.23 14.38 23.25
CA LEU A 268 -3.29 13.19 22.39
C LEU A 268 -2.88 11.93 23.15
N GLY A 269 -1.89 12.02 24.04
CA GLY A 269 -1.47 10.90 24.87
C GLY A 269 -2.62 10.32 25.71
N LYS A 270 -3.31 11.20 26.44
CA LYS A 270 -4.50 10.84 27.25
C LYS A 270 -5.64 10.31 26.39
N ALA A 271 -5.90 10.96 25.25
CA ALA A 271 -6.91 10.51 24.29
C ALA A 271 -6.66 9.08 23.79
N ILE A 272 -5.41 8.72 23.50
CA ILE A 272 -5.03 7.37 23.06
C ILE A 272 -5.24 6.35 24.19
N GLN A 273 -4.94 6.73 25.43
CA GLN A 273 -5.20 5.89 26.59
C GLN A 273 -6.70 5.63 26.74
N GLU A 274 -7.54 6.67 26.71
CA GLU A 274 -9.00 6.57 26.79
C GLU A 274 -9.58 5.72 25.65
N TYR A 275 -9.14 5.97 24.42
CA TYR A 275 -9.48 5.19 23.24
C TYR A 275 -9.18 3.70 23.43
N SER A 276 -8.00 3.36 23.96
CA SER A 276 -7.60 1.98 24.21
C SER A 276 -8.34 1.33 25.39
N GLN A 277 -9.03 2.13 26.22
CA GLN A 277 -9.89 1.59 27.27
C GLN A 277 -11.26 1.11 26.75
N ILE A 278 -11.72 1.57 25.58
CA ILE A 278 -13.01 1.17 24.99
C ILE A 278 -13.01 -0.35 24.74
N PRO A 279 -13.97 -1.14 25.28
CA PRO A 279 -13.92 -2.60 25.24
C PRO A 279 -13.80 -3.21 23.84
N GLU A 280 -14.56 -2.69 22.87
CA GLU A 280 -14.51 -3.16 21.48
C GLU A 280 -13.15 -2.88 20.84
N ILE A 281 -12.60 -1.68 21.06
CA ILE A 281 -11.29 -1.27 20.56
C ILE A 281 -10.20 -2.15 21.16
N ARG A 282 -10.19 -2.31 22.49
CA ARG A 282 -9.19 -3.12 23.20
C ARG A 282 -9.14 -4.55 22.67
N THR A 283 -10.31 -5.16 22.49
CA THR A 283 -10.44 -6.52 21.95
C THR A 283 -9.78 -6.63 20.57
N LEU A 284 -10.04 -5.64 19.69
CA LEU A 284 -9.43 -5.59 18.37
C LEU A 284 -7.92 -5.34 18.42
N GLN A 285 -7.46 -4.39 19.24
CA GLN A 285 -6.03 -4.09 19.43
C GLN A 285 -5.26 -5.33 19.91
N GLU A 286 -5.84 -6.11 20.82
CA GLU A 286 -5.27 -7.36 21.30
C GLU A 286 -5.24 -8.45 20.22
N GLN A 287 -6.33 -8.59 19.45
CA GLN A 287 -6.44 -9.59 18.40
C GLN A 287 -5.41 -9.40 17.29
N VAL A 288 -5.07 -8.16 16.94
CA VAL A 288 -4.22 -7.86 15.77
C VAL A 288 -2.90 -7.16 16.10
N ASN A 289 -2.64 -6.91 17.38
CA ASN A 289 -1.45 -6.22 17.87
C ASN A 289 -1.19 -4.90 17.14
N ARG A 290 -2.18 -4.01 17.15
CA ARG A 290 -2.09 -2.66 16.56
C ARG A 290 -2.66 -1.60 17.52
N LEU A 291 -2.07 -0.40 17.52
CA LEU A 291 -2.60 0.73 18.29
C LEU A 291 -3.87 1.25 17.65
N ALA A 292 -3.81 1.60 16.36
CA ALA A 292 -4.96 2.13 15.64
C ALA A 292 -5.75 0.99 14.99
N VAL A 293 -7.01 0.82 15.40
CA VAL A 293 -7.96 -0.16 14.85
C VAL A 293 -9.29 0.52 14.54
N LEU A 294 -9.98 0.08 13.49
CA LEU A 294 -11.34 0.52 13.16
C LEU A 294 -12.30 -0.63 13.44
N PRO A 295 -13.33 -0.47 14.29
CA PRO A 295 -14.39 -1.46 14.46
C PRO A 295 -15.37 -1.44 13.28
N GLY A 296 -15.90 -2.61 12.92
CA GLY A 296 -16.92 -2.77 11.88
C GLY A 296 -18.36 -2.56 12.39
N ARG A 297 -19.33 -2.41 11.48
CA ARG A 297 -20.78 -2.48 11.81
C ARG A 297 -21.24 -3.95 11.78
N GLN A 298 -22.10 -4.39 12.72
CA GLN A 298 -22.40 -5.82 13.01
C GLN A 298 -22.89 -6.69 11.82
N GLY A 299 -22.53 -8.00 11.84
CA GLY A 299 -23.08 -9.05 10.95
C GLY A 299 -22.10 -9.86 10.06
N THR A 300 -20.80 -9.95 10.42
CA THR A 300 -19.65 -10.67 9.77
C THR A 300 -19.90 -11.37 8.43
N PRO A 301 -19.19 -11.08 7.30
CA PRO A 301 -17.74 -11.37 7.15
C PRO A 301 -16.94 -10.60 6.04
N ARG A 302 -15.60 -10.67 6.08
CA ARG A 302 -14.65 -10.92 4.96
C ARG A 302 -13.24 -10.96 5.56
N TRP A 303 -13.01 -11.99 6.39
CA TRP A 303 -11.74 -12.40 7.00
C TRP A 303 -10.72 -11.26 7.30
N VAL A 304 -10.58 -10.85 8.57
CA VAL A 304 -9.47 -9.96 9.04
C VAL A 304 -9.55 -8.48 8.60
N GLN A 305 -10.68 -8.05 8.02
CA GLN A 305 -10.91 -6.67 7.58
C GLN A 305 -10.98 -5.57 8.67
N TYR A 306 -10.83 -5.92 9.96
CA TYR A 306 -10.79 -4.94 11.06
C TYR A 306 -9.71 -5.27 12.08
N GLY A 307 -8.48 -5.30 11.59
CA GLY A 307 -7.31 -5.33 12.45
C GLY A 307 -5.99 -5.22 11.69
N GLN A 308 -6.03 -5.37 10.37
CA GLN A 308 -5.16 -4.59 9.50
C GLN A 308 -6.04 -3.69 8.63
N VAL A 309 -6.05 -2.40 8.93
CA VAL A 309 -6.68 -1.38 8.08
C VAL A 309 -5.62 -0.93 7.08
N ASP A 310 -5.92 -1.01 5.80
CA ASP A 310 -5.02 -0.49 4.80
C ASP A 310 -5.01 1.05 4.83
N ALA A 311 -3.88 1.64 4.47
CA ALA A 311 -3.71 3.08 4.51
C ALA A 311 -4.80 3.82 3.71
N GLN A 312 -5.32 3.26 2.61
CA GLN A 312 -6.34 3.89 1.80
C GLN A 312 -7.71 3.88 2.48
N SER A 313 -8.12 2.76 3.10
CA SER A 313 -9.39 2.70 3.82
C SER A 313 -9.40 3.67 5.00
N GLY A 314 -8.33 3.71 5.80
CA GLY A 314 -8.23 4.66 6.92
C GLY A 314 -8.27 6.12 6.47
N LYS A 315 -7.59 6.43 5.35
CA LYS A 315 -7.69 7.74 4.68
C LYS A 315 -9.13 8.06 4.30
N THR A 316 -9.82 7.14 3.63
CA THR A 316 -11.20 7.34 3.18
C THR A 316 -12.17 7.55 4.35
N CYS A 317 -12.01 6.84 5.47
CA CYS A 317 -12.81 7.08 6.67
C CYS A 317 -12.64 8.51 7.19
N LEU A 318 -11.40 8.99 7.31
CA LEU A 318 -11.12 10.37 7.76
C LEU A 318 -11.69 11.41 6.80
N GLN A 319 -11.53 11.20 5.50
CA GLN A 319 -12.07 12.10 4.48
C GLN A 319 -13.60 12.18 4.52
N ASN A 320 -14.27 11.02 4.65
CA ASN A 320 -15.72 10.96 4.74
C ASN A 320 -16.22 11.60 6.04
N LEU A 321 -15.50 11.42 7.14
CA LEU A 321 -15.84 12.05 8.42
C LEU A 321 -15.80 13.58 8.30
N ILE A 322 -14.70 14.14 7.80
CA ILE A 322 -14.55 15.61 7.63
C ILE A 322 -15.63 16.16 6.68
N ARG A 323 -15.97 15.41 5.62
CA ARG A 323 -16.99 15.81 4.65
C ARG A 323 -18.41 15.79 5.24
N ASN A 324 -18.77 14.75 5.98
CA ASN A 324 -20.11 14.59 6.54
C ASN A 324 -20.43 15.66 7.58
N GLU A 325 -19.41 16.16 8.26
CA GLU A 325 -19.51 17.22 9.25
C GLU A 325 -19.49 18.63 8.63
N GLU A 326 -19.44 18.71 7.29
CA GLU A 326 -19.43 19.96 6.52
C GLU A 326 -18.36 20.98 7.00
N LEU A 327 -17.30 20.50 7.64
CA LEU A 327 -16.27 21.33 8.30
C LEU A 327 -15.51 22.23 7.33
N ILE A 328 -15.56 21.88 6.05
CA ILE A 328 -14.87 22.57 4.99
C ILE A 328 -15.92 22.91 3.95
N SER A 329 -16.20 24.20 3.83
CA SER A 329 -16.99 24.70 2.72
C SER A 329 -16.22 24.42 1.44
N LEU A 330 -16.71 23.47 0.64
CA LEU A 330 -16.41 23.51 -0.79
C LEU A 330 -16.86 24.89 -1.25
N VAL A 331 -15.89 25.76 -1.53
CA VAL A 331 -16.10 27.14 -1.96
C VAL A 331 -17.28 27.17 -2.92
N GLN A 332 -18.36 27.83 -2.47
CA GLN A 332 -19.46 28.22 -3.34
C GLN A 332 -18.88 29.11 -4.44
N VAL A 333 -18.49 28.53 -5.57
CA VAL A 333 -18.49 29.26 -6.83
C VAL A 333 -19.95 29.36 -7.25
N ARG A 334 -20.66 30.30 -6.63
CA ARG A 334 -21.86 30.88 -7.22
C ARG A 334 -21.40 31.69 -8.43
N SER A 335 -21.30 31.05 -9.59
CA SER A 335 -21.49 31.72 -10.87
C SER A 335 -22.71 31.10 -11.54
N SER A 336 -23.76 31.90 -11.62
CA SER A 336 -24.99 31.67 -12.37
C SER A 336 -24.75 31.05 -13.76
N THR A 337 -25.19 29.82 -13.99
CA THR A 337 -26.08 29.35 -15.08
C THR A 337 -25.98 27.83 -15.32
N SER A 338 -27.16 27.19 -15.36
CA SER A 338 -27.54 25.90 -15.99
C SER A 338 -26.77 24.58 -15.72
N ARG A 339 -27.49 23.69 -14.99
CA ARG A 339 -27.56 22.21 -14.99
C ARG A 339 -26.34 21.35 -14.57
N PRO A 340 -26.59 20.18 -13.94
CA PRO A 340 -25.60 19.47 -13.13
C PRO A 340 -24.89 18.37 -13.94
N THR A 341 -23.56 18.34 -13.84
CA THR A 341 -22.75 17.20 -14.29
C THR A 341 -21.68 16.87 -13.25
N ALA A 342 -21.48 15.57 -13.07
CA ALA A 342 -20.71 14.92 -12.03
C ALA A 342 -19.27 15.43 -11.91
N SER A 343 -18.92 15.99 -10.75
CA SER A 343 -17.54 16.34 -10.40
C SER A 343 -17.43 16.66 -8.91
N ALA A 344 -17.40 15.64 -8.03
CA ALA A 344 -17.36 15.82 -6.57
C ALA A 344 -16.33 14.91 -5.85
N THR A 345 -15.24 14.53 -6.53
CA THR A 345 -14.39 13.40 -6.08
C THR A 345 -12.92 13.72 -5.77
N ARG A 346 -12.40 14.95 -5.84
CA ARG A 346 -10.93 15.12 -5.93
C ARG A 346 -10.17 15.98 -4.90
N ALA A 347 -10.83 16.75 -4.03
CA ALA A 347 -10.12 17.63 -3.08
C ALA A 347 -9.49 16.94 -1.87
N ALA A 348 -10.10 15.86 -1.38
CA ALA A 348 -9.53 15.12 -0.24
C ALA A 348 -8.30 14.27 -0.63
N GLN A 349 -8.08 14.05 -1.94
CA GLN A 349 -7.19 13.02 -2.50
C GLN A 349 -5.68 13.37 -2.40
N LEU A 350 -5.32 14.62 -2.09
CA LEU A 350 -3.94 15.10 -2.22
C LEU A 350 -3.20 15.41 -0.91
N TRP A 351 -3.90 15.68 0.21
CA TRP A 351 -3.26 15.74 1.53
C TRP A 351 -2.60 14.41 1.93
N LEU A 352 -3.13 13.30 1.43
CA LEU A 352 -2.75 11.94 1.82
C LEU A 352 -1.89 11.20 0.78
N SER A 353 -1.66 11.75 -0.41
CA SER A 353 -0.83 11.10 -1.46
C SER A 353 0.63 11.57 -1.47
N ARG A 354 1.00 12.51 -0.59
CA ARG A 354 2.40 12.95 -0.36
C ARG A 354 2.99 12.57 1.00
N GLY A 355 2.22 11.90 1.84
CA GLY A 355 2.68 11.23 3.06
C GLY A 355 3.25 9.87 2.73
#